data_AF-A0A1V4D1C8-F1
#
_entry.id   AF-A0A1V4D1C8-F1
#
_cell.length_a   1.000
_cell.length_b   1.000
_cell.length_c   1.000
_cell.angle_alpha   90.00
_cell.angle_beta   90.00
_cell.angle_gamma   90.00
#
_symmetry.space_group_name_H-M   'P 1'
#
loop_
_entity.id
_entity.type
_entity.pdbx_description
1 polymer ?
#
loop_
_entity_poly.entity_id
_entity_poly.type
_entity_poly.pdbx_seq_one_letter_code
_entity_poly.pdbx_strand_id
1 'polypeptide(L)'
;MASDRSYGARLALSGEAGCWYPERWTLDGPEPYAVPLPAAQPEEPDSELLPLADGQVLIHRQVAGHHAFSLLYPTGPGTGERPLGGIDRAEVSLLPPAPGGLCAFALGRGPRSTSIWLLFGGGVLAPQHLAEVPGRCTGGSWLDRTGRLLALDRELDGRTKTVVVDLRRGGETSPLLQITERSDDRLLLADPDSGLLLVRSDAPGEQRLGWGVLGSTRPVRFPDCLRPAGWSEATPFAVQPGQVLTPEVCAVAFRIDGRGGSGAGAGRPWVGVWRPSERRLCEFPAPEGWLPGAGLWTRDGELRLPYATPQVPCGLARVRPPGAVGAV
;
A
#
# COMPACT_ATOMS: atom_id res chain seq x y z
N MET A 1 5.56 3.03 -3.25
CA MET A 1 6.51 2.24 -4.09
C MET A 1 5.77 1.77 -5.33
N ALA A 2 6.46 1.57 -6.45
CA ALA A 2 5.86 1.05 -7.68
C ALA A 2 5.54 -0.45 -7.54
N SER A 3 4.67 -0.97 -8.41
CA SER A 3 4.17 -2.36 -8.30
C SER A 3 5.27 -3.43 -8.43
N ASP A 4 6.27 -3.18 -9.28
CA ASP A 4 7.45 -4.01 -9.52
C ASP A 4 8.58 -3.73 -8.53
N ARG A 5 8.40 -2.71 -7.68
CA ARG A 5 9.32 -2.28 -6.62
C ARG A 5 10.63 -1.66 -7.13
N SER A 6 10.71 -1.31 -8.41
CA SER A 6 11.87 -0.63 -9.01
C SER A 6 11.96 0.84 -8.56
N TYR A 7 10.81 1.49 -8.39
CA TYR A 7 10.73 2.90 -8.02
C TYR A 7 10.02 3.16 -6.69
N GLY A 8 10.44 4.23 -6.02
CA GLY A 8 9.78 4.87 -4.88
C GLY A 8 9.48 6.34 -5.18
N ALA A 9 8.62 6.96 -4.40
CA ALA A 9 8.45 8.41 -4.41
C ALA A 9 8.11 8.90 -3.00
N ARG A 10 8.54 10.11 -2.68
CA ARG A 10 8.16 10.81 -1.46
C ARG A 10 8.22 12.32 -1.66
N LEU A 11 7.55 13.07 -0.79
CA LEU A 11 7.81 14.50 -0.64
C LEU A 11 9.07 14.69 0.21
N ALA A 12 9.98 15.51 -0.28
CA ALA A 12 11.17 15.95 0.43
C ALA A 12 11.09 17.45 0.69
N LEU A 13 11.67 17.89 1.80
CA LEU A 13 11.73 19.31 2.16
C LEU A 13 13.05 19.89 1.65
N SER A 14 12.99 20.97 0.88
CA SER A 14 14.18 21.69 0.44
C SER A 14 14.82 22.42 1.61
N GLY A 15 16.12 22.17 1.85
CA GLY A 15 16.84 22.80 2.96
C GLY A 15 17.02 24.32 2.80
N GLU A 16 17.10 24.83 1.58
CA GLU A 16 17.32 26.26 1.31
C GLU A 16 16.01 27.06 1.29
N ALA A 17 14.95 26.48 0.71
CA ALA A 17 13.68 27.18 0.50
C ALA A 17 12.59 26.83 1.53
N GLY A 18 12.75 25.73 2.28
CA GLY A 18 11.71 25.22 3.19
C GLY A 18 10.45 24.74 2.47
N CYS A 19 10.52 24.50 1.16
CA CYS A 19 9.39 24.07 0.32
C CYS A 19 9.41 22.56 0.10
N TRP A 20 8.24 21.93 0.09
CA TRP A 20 8.12 20.52 -0.30
C TRP A 20 8.22 20.37 -1.81
N TYR A 21 8.93 19.33 -2.24
CA TYR A 21 9.01 18.92 -3.62
C TYR A 21 8.96 17.38 -3.72
N PRO A 22 8.40 16.83 -4.80
CA PRO A 22 8.43 15.39 -5.03
C PRO A 22 9.85 14.94 -5.39
N GLU A 23 10.24 13.78 -4.93
CA GLU A 23 11.41 13.08 -5.43
C GLU A 23 11.08 11.63 -5.74
N ARG A 24 11.71 11.13 -6.81
CA ARG A 24 11.60 9.74 -7.24
C ARG A 24 12.86 8.98 -6.84
N TRP A 25 12.67 7.83 -6.21
CA TRP A 25 13.75 6.93 -5.83
C TRP A 25 13.85 5.80 -6.84
N THR A 26 15.07 5.45 -7.23
CA THR A 26 15.38 4.22 -7.99
C THR A 26 15.97 3.21 -7.00
N LEU A 27 15.41 2.01 -6.93
CA LEU A 27 15.63 1.04 -5.85
C LEU A 27 16.09 -0.34 -6.34
N ASP A 28 16.00 -0.59 -7.64
CA ASP A 28 16.43 -1.84 -8.30
C ASP A 28 17.90 -1.82 -8.75
N GLY A 29 18.56 -0.66 -8.68
CA GLY A 29 19.99 -0.50 -8.92
C GLY A 29 20.88 -1.06 -7.79
N PRO A 30 22.21 -1.12 -8.03
CA PRO A 30 23.17 -1.56 -7.01
C PRO A 30 23.14 -0.66 -5.77
N GLU A 31 23.01 0.65 -5.99
CA GLU A 31 22.85 1.67 -4.95
C GLU A 31 21.56 2.47 -5.21
N PRO A 32 20.75 2.74 -4.17
CA PRO A 32 19.57 3.55 -4.32
C PRO A 32 19.95 5.02 -4.56
N TYR A 33 19.22 5.70 -5.42
CA TYR A 33 19.41 7.14 -5.63
C TYR A 33 18.08 7.85 -5.84
N ALA A 34 18.03 9.12 -5.42
CA ALA A 34 16.89 9.99 -5.58
C ALA A 34 17.10 10.95 -6.75
N VAL A 35 16.03 11.20 -7.50
CA VAL A 35 15.94 12.24 -8.53
C VAL A 35 14.91 13.25 -8.04
N PRO A 36 15.31 14.50 -7.76
CA PRO A 36 14.37 15.55 -7.39
C PRO A 36 13.48 15.86 -8.61
N LEU A 37 12.18 16.05 -8.36
CA LEU A 37 11.18 16.38 -9.37
C LEU A 37 10.47 17.70 -8.99
N PRO A 38 11.20 18.83 -8.84
CA PRO A 38 10.57 20.10 -8.50
C PRO A 38 9.56 20.49 -9.58
N ALA A 39 8.32 20.74 -9.18
CA ALA A 39 7.29 21.30 -10.04
C ALA A 39 7.45 22.82 -10.16
N ALA A 40 6.60 23.47 -10.98
CA ALA A 40 6.59 24.92 -11.11
C ALA A 40 6.14 25.65 -9.83
N GLN A 41 5.57 24.92 -8.88
CA GLN A 41 5.11 25.39 -7.58
C GLN A 41 5.63 24.48 -6.46
N PRO A 42 5.78 25.00 -5.22
CA PRO A 42 5.91 24.16 -4.02
C PRO A 42 4.72 23.21 -3.87
N GLU A 43 4.96 22.04 -3.28
CA GLU A 43 3.90 21.09 -2.94
C GLU A 43 3.41 21.29 -1.50
N GLU A 44 2.18 20.84 -1.27
CA GLU A 44 1.64 20.74 0.08
C GLU A 44 2.08 19.43 0.75
N PRO A 45 2.28 19.41 2.09
CA PRO A 45 2.72 18.21 2.81
C PRO A 45 1.78 17.01 2.69
N ASP A 46 0.51 17.24 2.36
CA ASP A 46 -0.54 16.23 2.19
C ASP A 46 -0.71 15.78 0.72
N SER A 47 0.12 16.25 -0.20
CA SER A 47 0.09 15.78 -1.59
C SER A 47 0.48 14.30 -1.66
N GLU A 48 -0.37 13.49 -2.28
CA GLU A 48 -0.12 12.05 -2.41
C GLU A 48 0.72 11.76 -3.66
N LEU A 49 1.66 10.81 -3.55
CA LEU A 49 2.53 10.39 -4.64
C LEU A 49 2.38 8.91 -4.93
N LEU A 50 2.23 8.57 -6.21
CA LEU A 50 2.16 7.20 -6.69
C LEU A 50 3.22 6.98 -7.79
N PRO A 51 4.36 6.34 -7.46
CA PRO A 51 5.36 5.99 -8.47
C PRO A 51 4.86 4.86 -9.38
N LEU A 52 5.16 4.98 -10.66
CA LEU A 52 4.85 4.02 -11.71
C LEU A 52 6.09 3.20 -12.09
N ALA A 53 5.87 2.04 -12.73
CA ALA A 53 6.94 1.11 -13.12
C ALA A 53 7.82 1.62 -14.27
N ASP A 54 7.37 2.63 -15.01
CA ASP A 54 8.17 3.32 -16.04
C ASP A 54 9.01 4.48 -15.45
N GLY A 55 8.96 4.67 -14.13
CA GLY A 55 9.71 5.70 -13.44
C GLY A 55 9.08 7.08 -13.51
N GLN A 56 7.84 7.23 -13.97
CA GLN A 56 7.05 8.44 -13.75
C GLN A 56 6.44 8.43 -12.34
N VAL A 57 6.02 9.59 -11.85
CA VAL A 57 5.34 9.73 -10.56
C VAL A 57 4.02 10.47 -10.78
N LEU A 58 2.91 9.83 -10.44
CA LEU A 58 1.62 10.53 -10.35
C LEU A 58 1.59 11.31 -9.04
N ILE A 59 1.23 12.58 -9.12
CA ILE A 59 0.95 13.43 -7.96
C ILE A 59 -0.53 13.76 -7.91
N HIS A 60 -1.11 13.63 -6.72
CA HIS A 60 -2.46 14.06 -6.40
C HIS A 60 -2.37 15.28 -5.47
N ARG A 61 -2.99 16.38 -5.90
CA ARG A 61 -3.06 17.64 -5.16
C ARG A 61 -4.51 17.98 -4.81
N GLN A 62 -4.70 18.64 -3.67
CA GLN A 62 -5.97 19.27 -3.32
C GLN A 62 -5.86 20.77 -3.58
N VAL A 63 -6.61 21.30 -4.53
CA VAL A 63 -6.54 22.70 -4.96
C VAL A 63 -7.93 23.32 -4.86
N ALA A 64 -8.10 24.27 -3.94
CA ALA A 64 -9.37 24.99 -3.72
C ALA A 64 -10.60 24.05 -3.57
N GLY A 65 -10.42 22.90 -2.93
CA GLY A 65 -11.49 21.90 -2.74
C GLY A 65 -11.69 20.92 -3.92
N HIS A 66 -10.84 20.98 -4.94
CA HIS A 66 -10.83 20.04 -6.06
C HIS A 66 -9.62 19.09 -5.98
N HIS A 67 -9.78 17.86 -6.47
CA HIS A 67 -8.70 16.89 -6.55
C HIS A 67 -8.10 16.90 -7.95
N ALA A 68 -6.84 17.36 -8.08
CA ALA A 68 -6.12 17.49 -9.34
C ALA A 68 -4.98 16.46 -9.43
N PHE A 69 -4.74 15.95 -10.63
CA PHE A 69 -3.72 14.93 -10.90
C PHE A 69 -2.78 15.36 -12.02
N SER A 70 -1.50 15.09 -11.82
CA SER A 70 -0.46 15.29 -12.83
C SER A 70 0.52 14.13 -12.83
N LEU A 71 1.19 13.92 -13.96
CA LEU A 71 2.37 13.06 -14.04
C LEU A 71 3.63 13.88 -14.08
N LEU A 72 4.55 13.55 -13.19
CA LEU A 72 5.88 14.10 -13.08
C LEU A 72 6.88 13.12 -13.67
N TYR A 73 7.79 13.61 -14.50
CA TYR A 73 8.83 12.80 -15.10
C TYR A 73 10.12 13.60 -15.27
N PRO A 74 11.30 12.97 -15.12
CA PRO A 74 12.57 13.67 -15.35
C PRO A 74 12.68 14.17 -16.79
N THR A 75 13.05 15.45 -16.98
CA THR A 75 13.35 16.04 -18.29
C THR A 75 14.63 16.86 -18.25
N GLY A 76 15.76 16.22 -18.56
CA GLY A 76 17.06 16.89 -18.48
C GLY A 76 17.33 17.43 -17.07
N PRO A 77 17.65 18.73 -16.90
CA PRO A 77 17.89 19.33 -15.58
C PRO A 77 16.60 19.66 -14.80
N GLY A 78 15.42 19.47 -15.40
CA GLY A 78 14.14 19.85 -14.80
C GLY A 78 13.12 18.71 -14.74
N THR A 79 11.90 19.08 -14.41
CA THR A 79 10.75 18.17 -14.32
C THR A 79 9.77 18.48 -15.42
N GLY A 80 9.40 17.46 -16.20
CA GLY A 80 8.23 17.51 -17.05
C GLY A 80 6.99 17.25 -16.19
N GLU A 81 5.97 18.11 -16.33
CA GLU A 81 4.67 17.92 -15.72
C GLU A 81 3.61 17.81 -16.81
N ARG A 82 2.84 16.72 -16.78
CA ARG A 82 1.68 16.52 -17.65
C ARG A 82 0.41 16.48 -16.81
N PRO A 83 -0.44 17.53 -16.85
CA PRO A 83 -1.75 17.50 -16.21
C PRO A 83 -2.61 16.37 -16.78
N LEU A 84 -3.28 15.65 -15.89
CA LEU A 84 -4.25 14.61 -16.26
C LEU A 84 -5.68 15.14 -16.15
N GLY A 85 -5.94 16.09 -15.26
CA GLY A 85 -7.28 16.59 -14.96
C GLY A 85 -7.63 16.36 -13.50
N GLY A 86 -8.91 16.35 -13.17
CA GLY A 86 -9.36 16.24 -11.78
C GLY A 86 -10.63 15.41 -11.59
N ILE A 87 -10.95 15.15 -10.33
CA ILE A 87 -12.18 14.49 -9.89
C ILE A 87 -12.93 15.41 -8.94
N ASP A 88 -14.20 15.68 -9.25
CA ASP A 88 -15.11 16.45 -8.40
C ASP A 88 -15.84 15.52 -7.41
N ARG A 89 -15.13 15.15 -6.35
CA ARG A 89 -15.66 14.41 -5.19
C ARG A 89 -15.14 15.04 -3.91
N ALA A 90 -15.89 14.90 -2.81
CA ALA A 90 -15.54 15.50 -1.53
C ALA A 90 -14.34 14.83 -0.87
N GLU A 91 -14.19 13.51 -1.07
CA GLU A 91 -13.02 12.76 -0.62
C GLU A 91 -12.53 11.90 -1.79
N VAL A 92 -11.23 11.98 -2.08
CA VAL A 92 -10.56 11.10 -3.04
C VAL A 92 -9.34 10.49 -2.37
N SER A 93 -9.11 9.20 -2.61
CA SER A 93 -7.92 8.48 -2.17
C SER A 93 -7.33 7.67 -3.31
N LEU A 94 -6.00 7.70 -3.49
CA LEU A 94 -5.32 6.86 -4.46
C LEU A 94 -5.42 5.38 -4.07
N LEU A 95 -5.59 4.51 -5.06
CA LEU A 95 -5.46 3.07 -4.87
C LEU A 95 -3.97 2.66 -4.92
N PRO A 96 -3.59 1.54 -4.29
CA PRO A 96 -2.24 1.01 -4.41
C PRO A 96 -1.86 0.77 -5.89
N PRO A 97 -0.55 0.80 -6.21
CA PRO A 97 -0.07 0.60 -7.57
C PRO A 97 -0.73 -0.60 -8.24
N ALA A 98 -1.32 -0.38 -9.40
CA ALA A 98 -1.95 -1.46 -10.15
C ALA A 98 -0.92 -2.50 -10.58
N PRO A 99 -1.31 -3.78 -10.72
CA PRO A 99 -0.47 -4.81 -11.31
C PRO A 99 0.09 -4.34 -12.66
N GLY A 100 1.39 -4.56 -12.88
CA GLY A 100 2.11 -4.06 -14.05
C GLY A 100 2.56 -2.59 -13.95
N GLY A 101 2.03 -1.81 -13.01
CA GLY A 101 2.58 -0.52 -12.59
C GLY A 101 2.46 0.62 -13.60
N LEU A 102 1.70 0.43 -14.67
CA LEU A 102 1.49 1.43 -15.73
C LEU A 102 0.11 2.09 -15.68
N CYS A 103 -0.70 1.73 -14.68
CA CYS A 103 -2.01 2.33 -14.46
C CYS A 103 -2.11 2.86 -13.04
N ALA A 104 -2.84 3.96 -12.88
CA ALA A 104 -3.16 4.57 -11.59
C ALA A 104 -4.66 4.70 -11.44
N PHE A 105 -5.17 4.39 -10.25
CA PHE A 105 -6.61 4.42 -9.96
C PHE A 105 -6.87 5.18 -8.67
N ALA A 106 -8.10 5.66 -8.52
CA ALA A 106 -8.56 6.32 -7.31
C ALA A 106 -9.99 5.92 -6.94
N LEU A 107 -10.29 6.07 -5.66
CA LEU A 107 -11.64 6.03 -5.13
C LEU A 107 -12.11 7.46 -4.89
N GLY A 108 -13.26 7.83 -5.45
CA GLY A 108 -13.95 9.07 -5.12
C GLY A 108 -15.21 8.78 -4.30
N ARG A 109 -15.24 9.19 -3.04
CA ARG A 109 -16.35 8.90 -2.12
C ARG A 109 -17.44 9.94 -2.25
N GLY A 110 -18.67 9.47 -2.39
CA GLY A 110 -19.88 10.27 -2.31
C GLY A 110 -20.71 9.92 -1.06
N PRO A 111 -21.87 10.57 -0.88
CA PRO A 111 -22.69 10.38 0.32
C PRO A 111 -23.27 8.97 0.50
N ARG A 112 -23.47 8.23 -0.60
CA ARG A 112 -24.12 6.90 -0.62
C ARG A 112 -23.40 5.84 -1.46
N SER A 113 -22.33 6.22 -2.12
CA SER A 113 -21.61 5.36 -3.05
C SER A 113 -20.18 5.81 -3.19
N THR A 114 -19.34 4.92 -3.70
CA THR A 114 -17.95 5.18 -4.02
C THR A 114 -17.71 4.92 -5.50
N SER A 115 -17.25 5.96 -6.19
CA SER A 115 -16.83 5.91 -7.58
C SER A 115 -15.40 5.39 -7.71
N ILE A 116 -15.12 4.58 -8.74
CA ILE A 116 -13.78 4.09 -9.08
C ILE A 116 -13.34 4.77 -10.37
N TRP A 117 -12.14 5.32 -10.37
CA TRP A 117 -11.59 6.09 -11.49
C TRP A 117 -10.26 5.52 -11.95
N LEU A 118 -10.05 5.48 -13.26
CA LEU A 118 -8.74 5.34 -13.89
C LEU A 118 -8.16 6.74 -14.07
N LEU A 119 -7.05 7.05 -13.40
CA LEU A 119 -6.36 8.34 -13.48
C LEU A 119 -5.34 8.40 -14.61
N PHE A 120 -4.70 7.27 -14.90
CA PHE A 120 -3.70 7.16 -15.95
C PHE A 120 -3.55 5.70 -16.40
N GLY A 121 -3.16 5.49 -17.66
CA GLY A 121 -2.90 4.18 -18.25
C GLY A 121 -4.02 3.71 -19.16
N GLY A 122 -3.91 2.48 -19.67
CA GLY A 122 -4.99 1.82 -20.43
C GLY A 122 -5.28 2.38 -21.84
N GLY A 123 -4.50 3.34 -22.34
CA GLY A 123 -4.66 3.90 -23.69
C GLY A 123 -5.93 4.76 -23.89
N VAL A 124 -6.50 5.25 -22.79
CA VAL A 124 -7.75 6.03 -22.77
C VAL A 124 -7.52 7.44 -22.25
N LEU A 125 -8.47 8.34 -22.52
CA LEU A 125 -8.49 9.67 -21.92
C LEU A 125 -8.87 9.54 -20.44
N ALA A 126 -8.00 10.03 -19.55
CA ALA A 126 -8.16 9.96 -18.11
C ALA A 126 -8.20 11.39 -17.51
N PRO A 127 -8.81 11.62 -16.31
CA PRO A 127 -9.52 10.64 -15.49
C PRO A 127 -10.80 10.08 -16.15
N GLN A 128 -10.98 8.76 -16.06
CA GLN A 128 -12.18 8.06 -16.55
C GLN A 128 -12.92 7.39 -15.39
N HIS A 129 -14.21 7.65 -15.26
CA HIS A 129 -15.09 6.92 -14.34
C HIS A 129 -15.30 5.49 -14.87
N LEU A 130 -15.04 4.48 -14.03
CA LEU A 130 -15.13 3.08 -14.41
C LEU A 130 -16.34 2.37 -13.81
N ALA A 131 -16.67 2.68 -12.57
CA ALA A 131 -17.68 1.96 -11.80
C ALA A 131 -18.18 2.78 -10.62
N GLU A 132 -19.39 2.46 -10.16
CA GLU A 132 -19.98 2.99 -8.94
C GLU A 132 -20.33 1.82 -8.01
N VAL A 133 -19.81 1.85 -6.78
CA VAL A 133 -20.08 0.83 -5.77
C VAL A 133 -20.97 1.44 -4.69
N PRO A 134 -22.13 0.85 -4.35
CA PRO A 134 -22.95 1.32 -3.24
C PRO A 134 -22.18 1.33 -1.91
N GLY A 135 -22.48 2.27 -1.03
CA GLY A 135 -21.80 2.40 0.26
C GLY A 135 -20.44 3.10 0.20
N ARG A 136 -19.81 3.25 1.36
CA ARG A 136 -18.51 3.92 1.50
C ARG A 136 -17.39 2.87 1.41
N CYS A 137 -16.53 2.99 0.41
CA CYS A 137 -15.44 2.05 0.20
C CYS A 137 -14.09 2.64 0.66
N THR A 138 -13.31 1.79 1.32
CA THR A 138 -11.94 2.08 1.77
C THR A 138 -10.99 0.94 1.38
N GLY A 139 -9.70 1.12 1.66
CA GLY A 139 -8.68 0.13 1.35
C GLY A 139 -8.43 0.06 -0.17
N GLY A 140 -8.28 -1.15 -0.67
CA GLY A 140 -7.89 -1.42 -2.05
C GLY A 140 -6.82 -2.50 -2.11
N SER A 141 -7.15 -3.65 -2.68
CA SER A 141 -6.18 -4.72 -2.92
C SER A 141 -6.47 -5.42 -4.23
N TRP A 142 -5.45 -5.53 -5.08
CA TRP A 142 -5.56 -6.22 -6.36
C TRP A 142 -5.51 -7.73 -6.15
N LEU A 143 -6.52 -8.44 -6.65
CA LEU A 143 -6.66 -9.90 -6.47
C LEU A 143 -6.12 -10.72 -7.64
N ASP A 144 -5.69 -10.06 -8.71
CA ASP A 144 -5.09 -10.70 -9.88
C ASP A 144 -4.00 -9.83 -10.50
N ARG A 145 -3.16 -10.43 -11.34
CA ARG A 145 -2.04 -9.75 -12.02
C ARG A 145 -2.45 -8.90 -13.22
N THR A 146 -3.71 -8.98 -13.65
CA THR A 146 -4.25 -8.25 -14.81
C THR A 146 -4.85 -6.90 -14.44
N GLY A 147 -4.99 -6.60 -13.14
CA GLY A 147 -5.64 -5.40 -12.64
C GLY A 147 -7.16 -5.39 -12.86
N ARG A 148 -7.79 -6.57 -12.95
CA ARG A 148 -9.24 -6.69 -13.18
C ARG A 148 -10.05 -6.69 -11.89
N LEU A 149 -9.65 -7.52 -10.93
CA LEU A 149 -10.37 -7.77 -9.69
C LEU A 149 -9.77 -6.92 -8.57
N LEU A 150 -10.58 -6.00 -8.06
CA LEU A 150 -10.22 -5.11 -6.98
C LEU A 150 -11.05 -5.43 -5.73
N ALA A 151 -10.40 -5.74 -4.62
CA ALA A 151 -11.05 -5.86 -3.34
C ALA A 151 -11.16 -4.49 -2.66
N LEU A 152 -12.36 -4.17 -2.17
CA LEU A 152 -12.66 -2.96 -1.42
C LEU A 152 -13.37 -3.31 -0.11
N ASP A 153 -12.99 -2.64 0.97
CA ASP A 153 -13.72 -2.70 2.23
C ASP A 153 -14.91 -1.75 2.13
N ARG A 154 -16.11 -2.31 2.03
CA ARG A 154 -17.36 -1.58 1.82
C ARG A 154 -18.14 -1.49 3.13
N GLU A 155 -18.34 -0.27 3.60
CA GLU A 155 -19.30 0.05 4.64
C GLU A 155 -20.69 0.26 4.02
N LEU A 156 -21.64 -0.58 4.43
CA LEU A 156 -23.04 -0.51 4.04
C LEU A 156 -23.91 -0.96 5.22
N ASP A 157 -24.98 -0.22 5.50
CA ASP A 157 -25.91 -0.50 6.61
C ASP A 157 -25.22 -0.67 7.99
N GLY A 158 -24.18 0.14 8.23
CA GLY A 158 -23.41 0.14 9.47
C GLY A 158 -22.48 -1.06 9.64
N ARG A 159 -22.21 -1.83 8.57
CA ARG A 159 -21.29 -2.97 8.57
C ARG A 159 -20.24 -2.82 7.48
N THR A 160 -19.00 -3.12 7.83
CA THR A 160 -17.90 -3.20 6.87
C THR A 160 -17.70 -4.63 6.41
N LYS A 161 -17.77 -4.88 5.10
CA LYS A 161 -17.46 -6.16 4.46
C LYS A 161 -16.56 -5.94 3.27
N THR A 162 -15.61 -6.83 3.03
CA THR A 162 -14.82 -6.78 1.80
C THR A 162 -15.59 -7.38 0.63
N VAL A 163 -15.67 -6.63 -0.47
CA VAL A 163 -16.25 -7.06 -1.74
C VAL A 163 -15.20 -7.05 -2.84
N VAL A 164 -15.36 -7.93 -3.83
CA VAL A 164 -14.64 -7.88 -5.10
C VAL A 164 -15.43 -7.04 -6.09
N VAL A 165 -14.76 -6.14 -6.78
CA VAL A 165 -15.27 -5.37 -7.90
C VAL A 165 -14.57 -5.85 -9.18
N ASP A 166 -15.35 -6.30 -10.16
CA ASP A 166 -14.82 -6.71 -11.47
C ASP A 166 -14.84 -5.52 -12.44
N LEU A 167 -13.68 -4.89 -12.63
CA LEU A 167 -13.54 -3.71 -13.49
C LEU A 167 -13.77 -4.01 -14.97
N ARG A 168 -13.65 -5.28 -15.42
CA ARG A 168 -13.97 -5.66 -16.81
C ARG A 168 -15.46 -5.91 -17.03
N ARG A 169 -16.25 -6.02 -15.97
CA ARG A 169 -17.70 -6.20 -16.02
C ARG A 169 -18.43 -4.98 -15.48
N GLY A 170 -17.92 -3.78 -15.80
CA GLY A 170 -18.56 -2.53 -15.41
C GLY A 170 -18.68 -2.32 -13.90
N GLY A 171 -17.84 -2.98 -13.10
CA GLY A 171 -17.87 -2.87 -11.65
C GLY A 171 -18.87 -3.79 -10.95
N GLU A 172 -19.28 -4.91 -11.57
CA GLU A 172 -20.03 -5.96 -10.88
C GLU A 172 -19.38 -6.30 -9.53
N THR A 173 -20.18 -6.31 -8.46
CA THR A 173 -19.69 -6.58 -7.10
C THR A 173 -20.10 -7.95 -6.60
N SER A 174 -19.18 -8.64 -5.92
CA SER A 174 -19.44 -9.91 -5.25
C SER A 174 -18.80 -9.94 -3.86
N PRO A 175 -19.35 -10.68 -2.88
CA PRO A 175 -18.73 -10.84 -1.57
C PRO A 175 -17.33 -11.47 -1.65
N LEU A 176 -16.39 -10.96 -0.86
CA LEU A 176 -15.09 -11.61 -0.61
C LEU A 176 -14.96 -12.10 0.83
N LEU A 177 -15.16 -11.20 1.81
CA LEU A 177 -15.05 -11.50 3.23
C LEU A 177 -16.39 -11.22 3.93
N GLN A 178 -17.02 -12.30 4.38
CA GLN A 178 -18.22 -12.29 5.22
C GLN A 178 -18.07 -13.41 6.27
N ILE A 179 -17.18 -13.20 7.23
CA ILE A 179 -16.79 -14.25 8.19
C ILE A 179 -17.97 -14.60 9.08
N THR A 180 -18.68 -13.58 9.57
CA THR A 180 -20.00 -13.73 10.21
C THR A 180 -20.93 -12.64 9.70
N GLU A 181 -22.24 -12.77 9.96
CA GLU A 181 -23.21 -11.74 9.60
C GLU A 181 -22.93 -10.40 10.32
N ARG A 182 -22.50 -10.46 11.58
CA ARG A 182 -22.40 -9.29 12.46
C ARG A 182 -21.00 -8.70 12.59
N SER A 183 -19.97 -9.35 12.06
CA SER A 183 -18.60 -8.86 12.14
C SER A 183 -18.35 -7.68 11.19
N ASP A 184 -17.34 -6.89 11.50
CA ASP A 184 -16.71 -5.99 10.52
C ASP A 184 -15.45 -6.66 9.97
N ASP A 185 -15.47 -6.99 8.67
CA ASP A 185 -14.40 -7.73 8.00
C ASP A 185 -13.69 -6.81 7.01
N ARG A 186 -12.36 -6.66 7.18
CA ARG A 186 -11.50 -5.82 6.34
C ARG A 186 -10.34 -6.60 5.77
N LEU A 187 -10.00 -6.37 4.50
CA LEU A 187 -8.83 -6.94 3.86
C LEU A 187 -7.66 -5.94 3.97
N LEU A 188 -6.60 -6.36 4.66
CA LEU A 188 -5.43 -5.52 4.88
C LEU A 188 -4.36 -5.70 3.79
N LEU A 189 -4.22 -6.92 3.27
CA LEU A 189 -3.27 -7.25 2.21
C LEU A 189 -3.75 -8.50 1.47
N ALA A 190 -3.58 -8.53 0.16
CA ALA A 190 -3.69 -9.73 -0.65
C ALA A 190 -2.41 -9.94 -1.47
N ASP A 191 -1.99 -11.19 -1.57
CA ASP A 191 -0.93 -11.61 -2.49
C ASP A 191 -1.52 -12.53 -3.57
N PRO A 192 -1.71 -12.05 -4.81
CA PRO A 192 -2.30 -12.86 -5.87
C PRO A 192 -1.39 -14.03 -6.32
N ASP A 193 -0.11 -14.02 -5.97
CA ASP A 193 0.85 -15.06 -6.34
C ASP A 193 0.67 -16.33 -5.49
N SER A 194 0.60 -16.17 -4.17
CA SER A 194 0.37 -17.26 -3.21
C SER A 194 -1.10 -17.52 -2.91
N GLY A 195 -1.97 -16.53 -3.16
CA GLY A 195 -3.35 -16.50 -2.70
C GLY A 195 -3.50 -16.10 -1.24
N LEU A 196 -2.44 -15.67 -0.54
CA LEU A 196 -2.52 -15.24 0.85
C LEU A 196 -3.40 -14.00 1.00
N LEU A 197 -4.35 -14.05 1.95
CA LEU A 197 -5.13 -12.91 2.40
C LEU A 197 -4.81 -12.63 3.87
N LEU A 198 -4.50 -11.38 4.20
CA LEU A 198 -4.40 -10.88 5.58
C LEU A 198 -5.61 -10.01 5.87
N VAL A 199 -6.32 -10.33 6.95
CA VAL A 199 -7.61 -9.72 7.27
C VAL A 199 -7.62 -9.18 8.68
N ARG A 200 -8.51 -8.22 8.92
CA ARG A 200 -8.91 -7.80 10.26
C ARG A 200 -10.39 -8.06 10.44
N SER A 201 -10.73 -8.69 11.56
CA SER A 201 -12.13 -8.96 11.89
C SER A 201 -12.35 -9.09 13.39
N ASP A 202 -13.54 -8.73 13.84
CA ASP A 202 -14.07 -9.00 15.17
C ASP A 202 -14.94 -10.27 15.25
N ALA A 203 -15.03 -11.06 14.18
CA ALA A 203 -15.70 -12.35 14.18
C ALA A 203 -15.32 -13.28 15.35
N PRO A 204 -14.05 -13.30 15.84
CA PRO A 204 -13.67 -14.07 17.03
C PRO A 204 -14.17 -13.50 18.37
N GLY A 205 -14.92 -12.40 18.39
CA GLY A 205 -15.43 -11.71 19.58
C GLY A 205 -14.65 -10.45 19.99
N GLU A 206 -13.50 -10.21 19.37
CA GLU A 206 -12.68 -8.99 19.53
C GLU A 206 -11.92 -8.72 18.23
N GLN A 207 -11.43 -7.49 18.02
CA GLN A 207 -10.65 -7.14 16.83
C GLN A 207 -9.34 -7.94 16.76
N ARG A 208 -9.20 -8.78 15.74
CA ARG A 208 -8.03 -9.63 15.52
C ARG A 208 -7.53 -9.58 14.09
N LEU A 209 -6.21 -9.77 13.94
CA LEU A 209 -5.59 -10.12 12.68
C LEU A 209 -5.78 -11.61 12.41
N GLY A 210 -6.22 -11.91 11.20
CA GLY A 210 -6.37 -13.27 10.70
C GLY A 210 -5.80 -13.42 9.30
N TRP A 211 -5.75 -14.65 8.82
CA TRP A 211 -5.35 -14.95 7.46
C TRP A 211 -6.22 -16.03 6.83
N GLY A 212 -6.32 -15.96 5.51
CA GLY A 212 -7.05 -16.92 4.68
C GLY A 212 -6.34 -17.15 3.35
N VAL A 213 -6.99 -17.92 2.48
CA VAL A 213 -6.50 -18.21 1.14
C VAL A 213 -7.60 -17.86 0.14
N LEU A 214 -7.27 -17.03 -0.85
CA LEU A 214 -8.19 -16.60 -1.90
C LEU A 214 -8.80 -17.82 -2.61
N GLY A 215 -10.13 -17.85 -2.72
CA GLY A 215 -10.88 -18.96 -3.33
C GLY A 215 -10.98 -20.24 -2.49
N SER A 216 -10.41 -20.27 -1.28
CA SER A 216 -10.52 -21.42 -0.39
C SER A 216 -11.84 -21.43 0.38
N THR A 217 -12.37 -22.63 0.64
CA THR A 217 -13.52 -22.83 1.55
C THR A 217 -13.11 -22.98 3.01
N ARG A 218 -11.80 -22.97 3.30
CA ARG A 218 -11.30 -23.08 4.67
C ARG A 218 -11.60 -21.79 5.45
N PRO A 219 -11.98 -21.88 6.74
CA PRO A 219 -12.22 -20.70 7.56
C PRO A 219 -10.96 -19.84 7.68
N VAL A 220 -11.15 -18.53 7.87
CA VAL A 220 -10.09 -17.61 8.29
C VAL A 220 -9.52 -18.09 9.63
N ARG A 221 -8.20 -18.08 9.74
CA ARG A 221 -7.48 -18.45 10.95
C ARG A 221 -7.02 -17.19 11.67
N PHE A 222 -7.13 -17.18 13.00
CA PHE A 222 -6.71 -16.05 13.84
C PHE A 222 -5.61 -16.51 14.81
N PRO A 223 -4.32 -16.39 14.43
CA PRO A 223 -3.20 -16.80 15.27
C PRO A 223 -3.05 -15.92 16.51
N ASP A 224 -2.76 -16.51 17.67
CA ASP A 224 -2.58 -15.76 18.92
C ASP A 224 -1.33 -14.87 18.90
N CYS A 225 -0.30 -15.24 18.14
CA CYS A 225 0.90 -14.44 17.99
C CYS A 225 0.72 -13.13 17.20
N LEU A 226 -0.42 -12.96 16.53
CA LEU A 226 -0.82 -11.71 15.86
C LEU A 226 -1.88 -10.93 16.65
N ARG A 227 -2.24 -11.40 17.84
CA ARG A 227 -3.17 -10.68 18.72
C ARG A 227 -2.50 -9.36 19.15
N PRO A 228 -3.16 -8.20 18.99
CA PRO A 228 -2.60 -6.93 19.43
C PRO A 228 -2.26 -6.97 20.93
N ALA A 229 -1.05 -6.57 21.30
CA ALA A 229 -0.62 -6.49 22.69
C ALA A 229 -1.00 -5.11 23.29
N GLY A 230 -2.27 -4.96 23.68
CA GLY A 230 -2.80 -3.83 24.48
C GLY A 230 -2.93 -2.47 23.76
N TRP A 231 -1.89 -2.02 23.05
CA TRP A 231 -1.78 -0.63 22.54
C TRP A 231 -1.10 -0.48 21.17
N SER A 232 -0.64 -1.57 20.56
CA SER A 232 0.11 -1.52 19.29
C SER A 232 -0.59 -2.34 18.21
N GLU A 233 -0.95 -1.66 17.12
CA GLU A 233 -1.57 -2.28 15.96
C GLU A 233 -0.50 -2.67 14.94
N ALA A 234 -0.48 -3.95 14.57
CA ALA A 234 0.40 -4.43 13.50
C ALA A 234 -0.27 -4.18 12.14
N THR A 235 0.32 -3.31 11.33
CA THR A 235 -0.17 -2.96 9.98
C THR A 235 0.72 -3.64 8.93
N PRO A 236 0.21 -4.58 8.13
CA PRO A 236 1.02 -5.22 7.09
C PRO A 236 1.38 -4.20 6.01
N PHE A 237 2.61 -4.26 5.50
CA PHE A 237 3.06 -3.38 4.42
C PHE A 237 3.77 -4.09 3.27
N ALA A 238 4.23 -5.32 3.46
CA ALA A 238 4.87 -6.10 2.40
C ALA A 238 4.68 -7.60 2.61
N VAL A 239 4.59 -8.33 1.50
CA VAL A 239 4.56 -9.80 1.43
C VAL A 239 5.71 -10.29 0.55
N GLN A 240 6.32 -11.41 0.92
CA GLN A 240 7.39 -12.05 0.18
C GLN A 240 6.86 -12.59 -1.15
N PRO A 241 7.35 -12.09 -2.30
CA PRO A 241 6.92 -12.57 -3.61
C PRO A 241 7.51 -13.96 -3.92
N GLY A 242 6.96 -14.62 -4.94
CA GLY A 242 7.52 -15.86 -5.49
C GLY A 242 7.12 -17.15 -4.76
N GLN A 243 6.26 -17.07 -3.75
CA GLN A 243 5.72 -18.24 -3.03
C GLN A 243 4.45 -18.76 -3.71
N VAL A 244 4.62 -19.31 -4.92
CA VAL A 244 3.49 -19.70 -5.79
C VAL A 244 2.67 -20.81 -5.15
N LEU A 245 1.39 -20.54 -4.88
CA LEU A 245 0.43 -21.48 -4.28
C LEU A 245 0.85 -22.04 -2.91
N THR A 246 1.74 -21.36 -2.20
CA THR A 246 2.24 -21.76 -0.87
C THR A 246 2.08 -20.63 0.15
N PRO A 247 0.84 -20.20 0.44
CA PRO A 247 0.59 -19.07 1.35
C PRO A 247 1.17 -19.29 2.74
N GLU A 248 1.32 -20.54 3.19
CA GLU A 248 1.83 -20.90 4.51
C GLU A 248 3.29 -20.45 4.77
N VAL A 249 4.09 -20.25 3.71
CA VAL A 249 5.52 -19.89 3.83
C VAL A 249 5.80 -18.42 3.48
N CYS A 250 4.79 -17.69 3.00
CA CYS A 250 4.91 -16.26 2.70
C CYS A 250 5.29 -15.46 3.93
N ALA A 251 6.46 -14.82 3.92
CA ALA A 251 6.81 -13.84 4.94
C ALA A 251 5.99 -12.56 4.73
N VAL A 252 5.41 -12.05 5.80
CA VAL A 252 4.69 -10.78 5.84
C VAL A 252 5.42 -9.85 6.80
N ALA A 253 5.67 -8.62 6.35
CA ALA A 253 6.24 -7.57 7.17
C ALA A 253 5.16 -6.61 7.68
N PHE A 254 5.27 -6.22 8.95
CA PHE A 254 4.33 -5.38 9.68
C PHE A 254 5.03 -4.15 10.24
N ARG A 255 4.37 -3.00 10.18
CA ARG A 255 4.69 -1.83 11.01
C ARG A 255 3.97 -2.00 12.34
N ILE A 256 4.68 -1.81 13.44
CA ILE A 256 4.13 -1.87 14.80
C ILE A 256 4.40 -0.53 15.46
N ASP A 257 3.35 0.26 15.63
CA ASP A 257 3.42 1.59 16.24
C ASP A 257 3.34 1.47 17.78
N GLY A 258 3.96 2.41 18.51
CA GLY A 258 3.66 2.58 19.95
C GLY A 258 4.42 1.71 20.96
N ARG A 259 5.48 1.00 20.58
CA ARG A 259 6.33 0.28 21.55
C ARG A 259 7.39 1.21 22.17
N GLY A 260 6.95 2.25 22.87
CA GLY A 260 7.81 3.25 23.51
C GLY A 260 8.09 2.96 24.98
N GLY A 261 9.27 2.39 25.30
CA GLY A 261 9.88 2.53 26.62
C GLY A 261 10.57 3.89 26.77
N SER A 262 10.82 4.34 28.00
CA SER A 262 11.38 5.66 28.35
C SER A 262 12.88 5.86 28.01
N GLY A 263 13.38 5.24 26.94
CA GLY A 263 14.78 5.30 26.51
C GLY A 263 14.99 6.00 25.16
N ALA A 264 16.25 6.13 24.74
CA ALA A 264 16.63 6.63 23.43
C ALA A 264 16.09 5.71 22.32
N GLY A 265 14.95 6.07 21.73
CA GLY A 265 14.15 5.23 20.83
C GLY A 265 12.64 5.32 21.07
N ALA A 266 12.19 6.00 22.13
CA ALA A 266 10.79 6.32 22.38
C ALA A 266 10.16 6.99 21.15
N GLY A 267 9.04 6.42 20.66
CA GLY A 267 8.29 6.95 19.51
C GLY A 267 8.69 6.39 18.13
N ARG A 268 9.72 5.55 18.03
CA ARG A 268 10.06 4.89 16.75
C ARG A 268 9.23 3.63 16.53
N PRO A 269 8.69 3.40 15.31
CA PRO A 269 7.97 2.18 15.01
C PRO A 269 8.92 0.98 14.99
N TRP A 270 8.37 -0.20 15.26
CA TRP A 270 9.06 -1.49 15.12
C TRP A 270 8.64 -2.17 13.83
N VAL A 271 9.49 -3.07 13.34
CA VAL A 271 9.19 -3.95 12.22
C VAL A 271 8.93 -5.36 12.75
N GLY A 272 7.76 -5.90 12.43
CA GLY A 272 7.38 -7.28 12.69
C GLY A 272 7.51 -8.13 11.42
N VAL A 273 7.91 -9.39 11.56
CA VAL A 273 7.96 -10.38 10.48
C VAL A 273 7.27 -11.66 10.94
N TRP A 274 6.37 -12.18 10.13
CA TRP A 274 5.61 -13.38 10.44
C TRP A 274 5.30 -14.20 9.19
N ARG A 275 5.20 -15.52 9.33
CA ARG A 275 4.70 -16.46 8.30
C ARG A 275 3.48 -17.20 8.81
N PRO A 276 2.51 -17.57 7.96
CA PRO A 276 1.33 -18.30 8.43
C PRO A 276 1.60 -19.69 9.04
N SER A 277 2.69 -20.35 8.65
CA SER A 277 3.17 -21.59 9.28
C SER A 277 3.84 -21.39 10.64
N GLU A 278 4.25 -20.16 10.96
CA GLU A 278 4.94 -19.82 12.21
C GLU A 278 3.95 -19.38 13.30
N ARG A 279 4.26 -19.75 14.54
CA ARG A 279 3.46 -19.41 15.74
C ARG A 279 4.00 -18.18 16.48
N ARG A 280 4.86 -17.39 15.85
CA ARG A 280 5.53 -16.25 16.49
C ARG A 280 5.68 -15.10 15.49
N LEU A 281 5.43 -13.89 15.98
CA LEU A 281 5.81 -12.65 15.32
C LEU A 281 7.24 -12.28 15.77
N CYS A 282 8.17 -12.16 14.83
CA CYS A 282 9.54 -11.75 15.08
C CYS A 282 9.66 -10.23 14.93
N GLU A 283 10.03 -9.52 15.99
CA GLU A 283 10.07 -8.05 16.00
C GLU A 283 11.51 -7.54 16.13
N PHE A 284 11.83 -6.44 15.46
CA PHE A 284 13.09 -5.71 15.61
C PHE A 284 12.88 -4.19 15.45
N PRO A 285 13.72 -3.34 16.06
CA PRO A 285 13.60 -1.90 15.92
C PRO A 285 13.80 -1.49 14.46
N ALA A 286 12.94 -0.59 13.96
CA ALA A 286 13.10 -0.09 12.59
C ALA A 286 14.42 0.71 12.44
N PRO A 287 15.06 0.71 11.26
CA PRO A 287 16.22 1.57 10.97
C PRO A 287 15.93 3.04 11.26
N GLU A 288 16.98 3.82 11.55
CA GLU A 288 16.83 5.27 11.71
C GLU A 288 16.41 5.89 10.38
N GLY A 289 15.47 6.85 10.43
CA GLY A 289 14.96 7.49 9.23
C GLY A 289 14.08 6.59 8.34
N TRP A 290 13.71 5.39 8.79
CA TRP A 290 12.82 4.50 8.03
C TRP A 290 11.51 5.22 7.69
N LEU A 291 11.09 5.13 6.42
CA LEU A 291 9.80 5.63 5.95
C LEU A 291 8.70 4.64 6.40
N PRO A 292 7.91 4.94 7.45
CA PRO A 292 7.13 3.91 8.12
C PRO A 292 6.04 3.32 7.23
N GLY A 293 5.98 1.98 7.18
CA GLY A 293 5.05 1.27 6.30
C GLY A 293 5.48 1.21 4.84
N ALA A 294 6.70 1.66 4.51
CA ALA A 294 7.32 1.40 3.21
C ALA A 294 8.36 0.28 3.33
N GLY A 295 8.40 -0.62 2.34
CA GLY A 295 9.42 -1.64 2.24
C GLY A 295 9.04 -2.71 1.24
N LEU A 296 10.00 -3.56 0.91
CA LEU A 296 9.80 -4.61 -0.08
C LEU A 296 10.53 -5.88 0.33
N TRP A 297 9.91 -7.02 0.04
CA TRP A 297 10.58 -8.30 0.11
C TRP A 297 11.18 -8.66 -1.24
N THR A 298 12.43 -9.11 -1.23
CA THR A 298 13.01 -9.85 -2.34
C THR A 298 12.44 -11.26 -2.37
N ARG A 299 12.55 -11.95 -3.51
CA ARG A 299 12.17 -13.36 -3.62
C ARG A 299 12.97 -14.25 -2.64
N ASP A 300 14.24 -13.90 -2.41
CA ASP A 300 15.16 -14.65 -1.55
C ASP A 300 14.95 -14.42 -0.04
N GLY A 301 13.95 -13.61 0.35
CA GLY A 301 13.64 -13.38 1.76
C GLY A 301 14.52 -12.32 2.45
N GLU A 302 15.19 -11.45 1.69
CA GLU A 302 15.71 -10.18 2.20
C GLU A 302 14.60 -9.12 2.20
N LEU A 303 14.38 -8.48 3.35
CA LEU A 303 13.48 -7.34 3.52
C LEU A 303 14.29 -6.05 3.36
N ARG A 304 13.87 -5.19 2.43
CA ARG A 304 14.50 -3.89 2.20
C ARG A 304 13.60 -2.76 2.68
N LEU A 305 14.16 -1.87 3.49
CA LEU A 305 13.46 -0.80 4.17
C LEU A 305 14.03 0.56 3.73
N PRO A 306 13.30 1.34 2.91
CA PRO A 306 13.75 2.65 2.47
C PRO A 306 13.80 3.61 3.66
N TYR A 307 14.90 4.35 3.78
CA TYR A 307 15.11 5.28 4.90
C TYR A 307 15.82 6.54 4.41
N ALA A 308 15.62 7.63 5.13
CA ALA A 308 16.32 8.88 4.88
C ALA A 308 16.75 9.54 6.20
N THR A 309 18.02 9.91 6.28
CA THR A 309 18.60 10.70 7.37
C THR A 309 19.28 11.94 6.79
N PRO A 310 19.69 12.91 7.62
CA PRO A 310 20.48 14.06 7.14
C PRO A 310 21.78 13.66 6.42
N GLN A 311 22.37 12.52 6.78
CA GLN A 311 23.61 12.01 6.19
C GLN A 311 23.35 11.12 4.98
N VAL A 312 22.22 10.42 4.94
CA VAL A 312 21.84 9.51 3.85
C VAL A 312 20.45 9.90 3.37
N PRO A 313 20.33 10.83 2.41
CA PRO A 313 19.04 11.36 1.97
C PRO A 313 18.18 10.33 1.23
N CYS A 314 18.81 9.29 0.66
CA CYS A 314 18.18 8.17 -0.02
C CYS A 314 18.92 6.87 0.32
N GLY A 315 18.41 6.11 1.28
CA GLY A 315 19.00 4.87 1.77
C GLY A 315 18.05 3.68 1.67
N LEU A 316 18.63 2.48 1.61
CA LEU A 316 17.87 1.23 1.58
C LEU A 316 18.52 0.22 2.54
N ALA A 317 17.95 0.09 3.74
CA ALA A 317 18.44 -0.84 4.75
C ALA A 317 18.03 -2.26 4.36
N ARG A 318 18.97 -3.19 4.43
CA ARG A 318 18.75 -4.60 4.08
C ARG A 318 18.74 -5.43 5.35
N VAL A 319 17.63 -6.12 5.59
CA VAL A 319 17.44 -6.98 6.75
C VAL A 319 17.19 -8.39 6.25
N ARG A 320 17.88 -9.36 6.84
CA ARG A 320 17.56 -10.78 6.70
C ARG A 320 16.95 -11.25 8.01
N PRO A 321 15.62 -11.33 8.10
CA PRO A 321 14.97 -11.72 9.33
C PRO A 321 15.34 -13.17 9.70
N PRO A 322 15.51 -13.48 10.99
CA PRO A 322 15.78 -14.85 11.44
C PRO A 322 14.70 -15.81 10.91
N GLY A 323 15.12 -16.97 10.40
CA GLY A 323 14.21 -17.96 9.80
C GLY A 323 13.94 -17.77 8.30
N ALA A 324 14.55 -16.78 7.64
CA ALA A 324 14.72 -16.81 6.18
C ALA A 324 15.76 -17.89 5.84
N VAL A 325 15.33 -19.15 5.84
CA VAL A 325 16.15 -20.25 5.33
C VAL A 325 16.28 -20.02 3.82
N GLY A 326 17.46 -19.55 3.39
CA GLY A 326 17.86 -19.66 2.00
C GLY A 326 17.86 -21.15 1.65
N ALA A 327 17.07 -21.52 0.64
CA ALA A 327 17.21 -22.83 0.06
C ALA A 327 18.51 -22.86 -0.75
N VAL A 328 19.40 -23.74 -0.29
CA VAL A 328 20.69 -24.23 -0.84
C VAL A 328 21.90 -23.30 -0.72
#